data_AF-A0A972JT22-F1
#
_entry.id   AF-A0A972JT22-F1
#
_cell.length_a   1.000
_cell.length_b   1.000
_cell.length_c   1.000
_cell.angle_alpha   90.00
_cell.angle_beta   90.00
_cell.angle_gamma   90.00
#
_symmetry.space_group_name_H-M   'P 1'
#
loop_
_entity.id
_entity.type
_entity.pdbx_description
1 polymer ?
#
loop_
_entity_poly.entity_id
_entity_poly.type
_entity_poly.pdbx_seq_one_letter_code
_entity_poly.pdbx_strand_id
1 'polypeptide(L)'
;MATALILTITTGQMYGTEYKITARKAVVGSADSNDVVLPDRTVEPRHIEIHQTLDRWFIVPLTLSGRGISLNGMPVNSRSRVNPSDTITLGTLTLQASIVEIAEQVAQSTARGMVPRLGEYFVRRGFMHTEEIDRILQRQREMRQNGHQAMFGEVAYELGVVNRSQLDAALSDQRNDFNQRFLD
;
A
#
# COMPACT_ATOMS: atom_id res chain seq x y z
N MET A 1 -9.33 -1.16 14.14
CA MET A 1 -9.48 -1.64 12.75
C MET A 1 -8.86 -0.59 11.83
N ALA A 2 -8.10 -1.01 10.81
CA ALA A 2 -7.54 -0.05 9.86
C ALA A 2 -8.66 0.55 9.01
N THR A 3 -8.65 1.87 8.79
CA THR A 3 -9.59 2.52 7.87
C THR A 3 -8.83 3.26 6.79
N ALA A 4 -9.46 3.44 5.63
CA ALA A 4 -9.00 4.32 4.56
C ALA A 4 -10.00 5.45 4.39
N LEU A 5 -9.48 6.64 4.07
CA LEU A 5 -10.25 7.75 3.56
C LEU A 5 -10.19 7.73 2.04
N ILE A 6 -11.34 7.66 1.39
CA ILE A 6 -11.50 7.81 -0.05
C ILE A 6 -12.02 9.21 -0.31
N LEU A 7 -11.33 9.96 -1.17
CA LEU A 7 -11.77 11.27 -1.64
C LEU A 7 -12.13 11.16 -3.12
N THR A 8 -13.41 11.33 -3.44
CA THR A 8 -13.91 11.26 -4.82
C THR A 8 -14.22 12.66 -5.32
N ILE A 9 -13.60 13.10 -6.42
CA ILE A 9 -13.88 14.40 -7.02
C ILE A 9 -15.31 14.39 -7.59
N THR A 10 -16.11 15.39 -7.22
CA THR A 10 -17.51 15.55 -7.65
C THR A 10 -17.74 16.76 -8.55
N THR A 11 -16.69 17.47 -8.96
CA THR A 11 -16.77 18.66 -9.83
C THR A 11 -15.70 18.68 -10.92
N GLY A 12 -15.96 19.48 -11.96
CA GLY A 12 -14.99 19.80 -13.01
C GLY A 12 -14.64 18.63 -13.92
N GLN A 13 -13.53 18.78 -14.66
CA GLN A 13 -13.06 17.79 -15.63
C GLN A 13 -12.54 16.49 -14.99
N MET A 14 -12.29 16.51 -13.67
CA MET A 14 -11.77 15.37 -12.92
C MET A 14 -12.86 14.60 -12.18
N TYR A 15 -14.14 14.87 -12.47
CA TYR A 15 -15.28 14.17 -11.88
C TYR A 15 -15.09 12.65 -11.87
N GLY A 16 -15.34 12.02 -10.73
CA GLY A 16 -15.21 10.58 -10.53
C GLY A 16 -13.80 10.09 -10.22
N THR A 17 -12.78 10.97 -10.25
CA THR A 17 -11.43 10.59 -9.83
C THR A 17 -11.42 10.31 -8.32
N GLU A 18 -10.86 9.16 -7.93
CA GLU A 18 -10.79 8.74 -6.53
C GLU A 18 -9.35 8.73 -6.03
N TYR A 19 -9.16 9.24 -4.81
CA TYR A 19 -7.88 9.18 -4.10
C TYR A 19 -8.06 8.40 -2.81
N LYS A 20 -7.34 7.29 -2.70
CA LYS A 20 -7.36 6.43 -1.52
C LYS A 20 -6.20 6.74 -0.59
N ILE A 21 -6.51 7.11 0.65
CA ILE A 21 -5.55 7.45 1.68
C ILE A 21 -5.62 6.41 2.80
N THR A 22 -4.55 5.63 2.93
CA THR A 22 -4.41 4.58 3.94
C THR A 22 -3.39 4.94 5.02
N ALA A 23 -2.50 5.89 4.73
CA ALA A 23 -1.50 6.36 5.68
C ALA A 23 -2.16 7.21 6.78
N ARG A 24 -1.58 7.15 7.99
CA ARG A 24 -2.05 7.99 9.12
C ARG A 24 -1.82 9.48 8.92
N LYS A 25 -0.95 9.82 7.97
CA LYS A 25 -0.59 11.17 7.61
C LYS A 25 -0.41 11.22 6.10
N ALA A 26 -1.01 12.20 5.43
CA ALA A 26 -0.87 12.40 4.00
C ALA A 26 -0.96 13.89 3.66
N VAL A 27 -0.10 14.38 2.79
CA VAL A 27 -0.13 15.75 2.27
C VAL A 27 -0.91 15.75 0.95
N VAL A 28 -1.80 16.73 0.80
CA VAL A 28 -2.60 16.95 -0.41
C VAL A 28 -2.29 18.33 -0.96
N GLY A 29 -2.00 18.42 -2.25
CA GLY A 29 -1.68 19.67 -2.92
C GLY A 29 -1.36 19.48 -4.41
N SER A 30 -0.94 20.55 -5.07
CA SER A 30 -0.65 20.52 -6.52
C SER A 30 0.76 20.08 -6.89
N ALA A 31 1.70 20.04 -5.94
CA ALA A 31 3.04 19.50 -6.18
C ALA A 31 3.00 17.98 -6.39
N ASP A 32 3.83 17.49 -7.30
CA ASP A 32 4.02 16.06 -7.61
C ASP A 32 4.65 15.27 -6.45
N SER A 33 5.33 15.96 -5.53
CA SER A 33 5.92 15.37 -4.33
C SER A 33 4.93 15.02 -3.22
N ASN A 34 3.62 15.29 -3.40
CA ASN A 34 2.60 15.02 -2.37
C ASN A 34 2.05 13.59 -2.45
N ASP A 35 1.51 13.11 -1.33
CA ASP A 35 0.84 11.81 -1.27
C ASP A 35 -0.44 11.78 -2.13
N VAL A 36 -1.13 12.92 -2.23
CA VAL A 36 -2.28 13.11 -3.13
C VAL A 36 -2.05 14.37 -3.96
N VAL A 37 -1.89 14.16 -5.26
CA VAL A 37 -1.65 15.24 -6.22
C VAL A 37 -2.97 15.68 -6.85
N LEU A 38 -3.33 16.93 -6.60
CA LEU A 38 -4.48 17.60 -7.20
C LEU A 38 -3.98 18.61 -8.25
N PRO A 39 -4.03 18.28 -9.56
CA PRO A 39 -3.50 19.13 -10.62
C PRO A 39 -4.44 20.32 -10.92
N ASP A 40 -4.65 21.17 -9.93
CA ASP A 40 -5.49 22.35 -9.98
C ASP A 40 -4.67 23.59 -9.58
N ARG A 41 -4.66 24.61 -10.45
CA ARG A 41 -3.92 25.87 -10.25
C ARG A 41 -4.35 26.69 -9.04
N THR A 42 -5.55 26.45 -8.52
CA THR A 42 -6.10 27.12 -7.33
C THR A 42 -5.75 26.37 -6.04
N VAL A 43 -5.17 25.16 -6.16
CA VAL A 43 -4.66 24.37 -5.05
C VAL A 43 -3.16 24.68 -4.89
N GLU A 44 -2.77 25.07 -3.68
CA GLU A 44 -1.36 25.36 -3.36
C GLU A 44 -0.50 24.08 -3.40
N PRO A 45 0.83 24.19 -3.62
CA PRO A 45 1.74 23.04 -3.68
C PRO A 45 1.62 22.11 -2.48
N ARG A 46 1.42 22.64 -1.27
CA ARG A 46 1.06 21.86 -0.07
C ARG A 46 -0.16 22.52 0.57
N HIS A 47 -1.35 22.01 0.25
CA HIS A 47 -2.60 22.71 0.53
C HIS A 47 -3.21 22.30 1.88
N ILE A 48 -3.36 20.99 2.09
CA ILE A 48 -3.83 20.43 3.36
C ILE A 48 -2.99 19.23 3.76
N GLU A 49 -3.02 18.93 5.05
CA GLU A 49 -2.53 17.69 5.63
C GLU A 49 -3.72 16.91 6.17
N ILE A 50 -3.78 15.64 5.83
CA ILE A 50 -4.76 14.70 6.35
C ILE A 50 -4.11 13.91 7.47
N HIS A 51 -4.80 13.83 8.60
CA HIS A 51 -4.38 13.08 9.77
C HIS A 51 -5.43 12.07 10.17
N GLN A 52 -4.99 10.86 10.46
CA GLN A 52 -5.78 9.87 11.16
C GLN A 52 -5.33 9.83 12.62
N THR A 53 -6.27 10.01 13.54
CA THR A 53 -6.04 9.80 14.98
C THR A 53 -7.09 8.80 15.47
N LEU A 54 -6.62 7.65 15.94
CA LEU A 54 -7.45 6.49 16.23
C LEU A 54 -8.27 6.10 14.97
N ASP A 55 -9.59 6.19 15.05
CA ASP A 55 -10.57 5.88 14.01
C ASP A 55 -11.09 7.13 13.28
N ARG A 56 -10.54 8.31 13.58
CA ARG A 56 -11.06 9.60 13.08
C ARG A 56 -10.07 10.26 12.12
N TRP A 57 -10.63 10.82 11.05
CA TRP A 57 -9.90 11.56 10.04
C TRP A 57 -10.07 13.06 10.26
N PHE A 58 -9.01 13.81 9.96
CA PHE A 58 -8.96 15.25 10.08
C PHE A 58 -8.25 15.86 8.89
N ILE A 59 -8.68 17.04 8.48
CA ILE A 59 -7.93 17.91 7.58
C ILE A 59 -7.33 19.05 8.37
N VAL A 60 -6.12 19.43 8.03
CA VAL A 60 -5.38 20.54 8.62
C VAL A 60 -4.90 21.42 7.48
N PRO A 61 -5.34 22.68 7.40
CA PRO A 61 -4.79 23.64 6.44
C PRO A 61 -3.28 23.76 6.60
N LEU A 62 -2.54 23.62 5.49
CA LEU A 62 -1.09 23.88 5.44
C LEU A 62 -0.79 25.24 4.81
N THR A 63 -1.78 25.87 4.18
CA THR A 63 -1.61 27.17 3.54
C THR A 63 -1.57 28.29 4.57
N LEU A 64 -0.74 29.30 4.33
CA LEU A 64 -0.71 30.54 5.13
C LEU A 64 -2.01 31.35 4.93
N SER A 65 -2.68 31.14 3.80
CA SER A 65 -3.85 31.90 3.39
C SER A 65 -5.16 31.35 3.97
N GLY A 66 -5.25 30.04 4.25
CA GLY A 66 -6.50 29.32 4.56
C GLY A 66 -7.60 29.41 3.48
N ARG A 67 -7.32 30.11 2.38
CA ARG A 67 -8.26 30.42 1.31
C ARG A 67 -8.48 29.20 0.44
N GLY A 68 -9.74 28.96 0.10
CA GLY A 68 -10.13 27.85 -0.78
C GLY A 68 -10.28 26.51 -0.08
N ILE A 69 -10.17 26.44 1.25
CA ILE A 69 -10.45 25.21 2.02
C ILE A 69 -11.80 25.36 2.74
N SER A 70 -12.74 24.49 2.40
CA SER A 70 -14.01 24.40 3.14
C SER A 70 -14.42 22.95 3.39
N LEU A 71 -15.15 22.74 4.48
CA LEU A 71 -15.78 21.47 4.83
C LEU A 71 -17.28 21.72 4.95
N ASN A 72 -18.07 21.03 4.12
CA ASN A 72 -19.51 21.23 3.99
C ASN A 72 -19.90 22.70 3.75
N GLY A 73 -19.09 23.41 2.95
CA GLY A 73 -19.27 24.83 2.64
C GLY A 73 -18.77 25.79 3.73
N MET A 74 -18.38 25.29 4.91
CA MET A 74 -17.84 26.11 5.99
C MET A 74 -16.31 26.26 5.85
N PRO A 75 -15.76 27.48 5.88
CA PRO A 75 -14.32 27.68 5.81
C PRO A 75 -13.56 26.96 6.92
N VAL A 76 -12.44 26.34 6.58
CA VAL A 76 -11.61 25.60 7.53
C VAL A 76 -10.27 26.32 7.71
N ASN A 77 -10.09 26.92 8.88
CA ASN A 77 -8.86 27.65 9.24
C ASN A 77 -7.99 26.89 10.26
N SER A 78 -8.48 25.75 10.76
CA SER A 78 -7.78 24.93 11.75
C SER A 78 -8.17 23.46 11.58
N ARG A 79 -7.49 22.58 12.32
CA ARG A 79 -7.74 21.14 12.30
C ARG A 79 -9.24 20.84 12.45
N SER A 80 -9.82 20.22 11.44
CA SER A 80 -11.26 19.93 11.37
C SER A 80 -11.50 18.45 11.10
N ARG A 81 -12.48 17.86 11.79
CA ARG A 81 -12.82 16.44 11.66
C ARG A 81 -13.58 16.21 10.35
N VAL A 82 -13.22 15.15 9.64
CA VAL A 82 -13.92 14.66 8.46
C VAL A 82 -14.69 13.40 8.83
N ASN A 83 -15.96 13.35 8.43
CA ASN A 83 -16.86 12.21 8.58
C ASN A 83 -17.23 11.65 7.19
N PRO A 84 -17.77 10.43 7.13
CA PRO A 84 -18.28 9.89 5.88
C PRO A 84 -19.34 10.82 5.28
N SER A 85 -19.35 10.93 3.96
CA SER A 85 -20.18 11.80 3.14
C SER A 85 -19.91 13.31 3.27
N ASP A 86 -18.94 13.73 4.09
CA ASP A 86 -18.55 15.14 4.16
C ASP A 86 -17.97 15.60 2.80
N THR A 87 -18.27 16.85 2.46
CA THR A 87 -17.79 17.49 1.24
C THR A 87 -16.63 18.43 1.57
N ILE A 88 -15.46 18.16 1.01
CA ILE A 88 -14.26 18.98 1.16
C ILE A 88 -14.07 19.78 -0.11
N THR A 89 -13.97 21.10 -0.02
CA THR A 89 -13.59 21.95 -1.15
C THR A 89 -12.14 22.38 -0.99
N LEU A 90 -11.33 22.21 -2.03
CA LEU A 90 -9.94 22.63 -2.13
C LEU A 90 -9.77 23.41 -3.43
N GLY A 91 -9.66 24.73 -3.34
CA GLY A 91 -9.65 25.60 -4.51
C GLY A 91 -10.98 25.49 -5.28
N THR A 92 -10.92 25.09 -6.55
CA THR A 92 -12.09 24.82 -7.41
C THR A 92 -12.57 23.37 -7.39
N LEU A 93 -11.85 22.47 -6.71
CA LEU A 93 -12.22 21.06 -6.62
C LEU A 93 -13.11 20.81 -5.40
N THR A 94 -14.15 20.03 -5.60
CA THR A 94 -15.01 19.52 -4.54
C THR A 94 -14.86 18.01 -4.49
N LEU A 95 -14.57 17.48 -3.30
CA LEU A 95 -14.33 16.07 -3.04
C LEU A 95 -15.31 15.56 -1.99
N GLN A 96 -15.92 14.42 -2.23
CA GLN A 96 -16.73 13.73 -1.23
C GLN A 96 -15.88 12.70 -0.49
N ALA A 97 -15.93 12.75 0.83
CA ALA A 97 -15.22 11.82 1.70
C ALA A 97 -16.04 10.54 1.92
N SER A 98 -15.41 9.39 1.77
CA SER A 98 -15.95 8.09 2.20
C SER A 98 -14.91 7.41 3.09
N ILE A 99 -15.35 6.82 4.21
CA ILE A 99 -14.45 6.09 5.11
C ILE A 99 -14.79 4.61 4.98
N VAL A 100 -13.80 3.82 4.57
CA VAL A 100 -13.96 2.37 4.42
C VAL A 100 -13.10 1.65 5.44
N GLU A 101 -13.66 0.62 6.06
CA GLU A 101 -12.88 -0.31 6.85
C GLU A 101 -12.00 -1.12 5.92
N ILE A 102 -10.70 -1.02 6.14
CA ILE A 102 -9.75 -1.92 5.51
C ILE A 102 -9.72 -3.13 6.43
N ALA A 103 -10.37 -4.21 6.02
CA ALA A 103 -10.10 -5.50 6.63
C ALA A 103 -8.57 -5.69 6.63
N GLU A 104 -7.97 -5.92 7.79
CA GLU A 104 -6.57 -6.34 7.92
C GLU A 104 -6.43 -7.76 7.35
N GLN A 105 -6.70 -7.90 6.07
CA GLN A 105 -6.30 -9.04 5.28
C GLN A 105 -5.44 -8.43 4.18
N VAL A 106 -4.16 -8.81 4.17
CA VAL A 106 -3.10 -8.48 3.18
C VAL A 106 -1.97 -7.55 3.69
N ALA A 107 -1.67 -7.51 4.99
CA ALA A 107 -0.28 -7.18 5.41
C ALA A 107 0.72 -8.31 5.06
N GLN A 108 0.23 -9.51 4.73
CA GLN A 108 1.03 -10.66 4.29
C GLN A 108 1.06 -10.89 2.77
N SER A 109 0.45 -10.03 1.95
CA SER A 109 0.36 -10.25 0.49
C SER A 109 0.96 -9.13 -0.36
N THR A 110 1.21 -7.92 0.15
CA THR A 110 1.92 -6.88 -0.62
C THR A 110 3.45 -7.03 -0.57
N ALA A 111 4.01 -7.74 0.42
CA ALA A 111 5.40 -8.21 0.37
C ALA A 111 5.60 -9.43 -0.55
N ARG A 112 4.53 -10.14 -0.95
CA ARG A 112 4.63 -11.31 -1.85
C ARG A 112 4.98 -10.95 -3.30
N GLY A 113 4.90 -9.67 -3.68
CA GLY A 113 5.15 -9.22 -5.05
C GLY A 113 6.44 -8.42 -5.24
N MET A 114 7.09 -7.94 -4.17
CA MET A 114 8.25 -7.05 -4.31
C MET A 114 9.61 -7.75 -4.19
N VAL A 115 9.67 -9.02 -3.77
CA VAL A 115 10.83 -9.89 -4.06
C VAL A 115 10.25 -11.24 -4.49
N PRO A 116 10.63 -11.78 -5.66
CA PRO A 116 10.23 -13.11 -6.08
C PRO A 116 10.42 -14.11 -4.93
N ARG A 117 9.47 -15.02 -4.73
CA ARG A 117 9.63 -16.06 -3.71
C ARG A 117 10.76 -17.00 -4.10
N LEU A 118 11.35 -17.71 -3.15
CA LEU A 118 12.40 -18.68 -3.43
C LEU A 118 12.00 -19.70 -4.53
N GLY A 119 10.73 -20.15 -4.52
CA GLY A 119 10.16 -20.98 -5.59
C GLY A 119 10.17 -20.33 -6.99
N GLU A 120 9.98 -19.01 -7.07
CA GLU A 120 10.01 -18.28 -8.34
C GLU A 120 11.44 -18.13 -8.89
N TYR A 121 12.44 -17.97 -8.01
CA TYR A 121 13.84 -17.99 -8.42
C TYR A 121 14.26 -19.35 -8.98
N PHE A 122 13.80 -20.45 -8.39
CA PHE A 122 14.05 -21.78 -8.92
C PHE A 122 13.47 -21.96 -10.33
N VAL A 123 12.25 -21.46 -10.57
CA VAL A 123 11.64 -21.50 -11.92
C VAL A 123 12.39 -20.60 -12.90
N ARG A 124 12.69 -19.35 -12.53
CA ARG A 124 13.42 -18.40 -13.40
C ARG A 124 14.80 -18.90 -13.81
N ARG A 125 15.50 -19.61 -12.92
CA ARG A 125 16.80 -20.23 -13.17
C ARG A 125 16.70 -21.57 -13.91
N GLY A 126 15.49 -22.11 -14.12
CA GLY A 126 15.26 -23.40 -14.76
C GLY A 126 15.60 -24.61 -13.86
N PHE A 127 15.66 -24.41 -12.54
CA PHE A 127 15.96 -25.47 -11.57
C PHE A 127 14.73 -26.23 -11.07
N MET A 128 13.53 -25.73 -11.38
CA MET A 128 12.28 -26.33 -10.91
C MET A 128 11.13 -26.00 -11.86
N HIS A 129 10.21 -26.94 -12.03
CA HIS A 129 8.94 -26.76 -12.74
C HIS A 129 7.77 -26.53 -11.79
N THR A 130 6.69 -25.96 -12.30
CA THR A 130 5.48 -25.63 -11.51
C THR A 130 4.90 -26.85 -10.78
N GLU A 131 4.95 -28.04 -11.40
CA GLU A 131 4.47 -29.28 -10.79
C GLU A 131 5.28 -29.70 -9.55
N GLU A 132 6.58 -29.38 -9.53
CA GLU A 132 7.47 -29.68 -8.41
C GLU A 132 7.22 -28.73 -7.24
N ILE A 133 6.82 -27.48 -7.52
CA ILE A 133 6.41 -26.52 -6.48
C ILE A 133 5.20 -27.05 -5.71
N ASP A 134 4.19 -27.57 -6.39
CA ASP A 134 2.99 -28.09 -5.73
C ASP A 134 3.30 -29.25 -4.80
N ARG A 135 4.20 -30.15 -5.23
CA ARG A 135 4.70 -31.27 -4.41
C ARG A 135 5.43 -30.78 -3.15
N ILE A 136 6.29 -29.77 -3.29
CA ILE A 136 7.01 -29.18 -2.15
C ILE A 136 6.04 -28.51 -1.18
N LEU A 137 5.07 -27.74 -1.68
CA LEU A 137 4.07 -27.06 -0.86
C LEU A 137 3.14 -28.03 -0.14
N GLN A 138 2.80 -29.15 -0.78
CA GLN A 138 2.05 -30.23 -0.14
C GLN A 138 2.84 -30.84 1.03
N ARG A 139 4.10 -31.21 0.79
CA ARG A 139 4.98 -31.78 1.82
C ARG A 139 5.24 -30.83 2.98
N GLN A 140 5.45 -29.54 2.69
CA GLN A 140 5.62 -28.51 3.71
C GLN A 140 4.37 -28.37 4.61
N ARG A 141 3.17 -28.45 4.03
CA ARG A 141 1.91 -28.40 4.79
C ARG A 141 1.74 -29.61 5.71
N GLU A 142 2.07 -30.80 5.23
CA GLU A 142 2.04 -32.03 6.04
C GLU A 142 3.00 -31.93 7.25
N MET A 143 4.23 -31.50 7.02
CA MET A 143 5.22 -31.31 8.10
C MET A 143 4.74 -30.29 9.14
N ARG A 144 4.14 -29.19 8.70
CA ARG A 144 3.57 -28.16 9.59
C ARG A 144 2.39 -28.67 10.41
N GLN A 145 1.52 -29.48 9.80
CA GLN A 145 0.41 -30.12 10.52
C GLN A 145 0.92 -31.11 11.58
N ASN A 146 2.07 -31.74 11.32
CA ASN A 146 2.77 -32.60 12.27
C ASN A 146 3.68 -31.83 13.24
N GLY A 147 3.49 -30.51 13.38
CA GLY A 147 4.22 -29.67 14.34
C GLY A 147 5.65 -29.28 13.94
N HIS A 148 6.12 -29.67 12.76
CA HIS A 148 7.47 -29.35 12.29
C HIS A 148 7.45 -28.07 11.43
N GLN A 149 8.25 -27.07 11.80
CA GLN A 149 8.41 -25.85 11.01
C GLN A 149 9.34 -26.10 9.81
N ALA A 150 8.82 -26.68 8.74
CA ALA A 150 9.58 -26.89 7.51
C ALA A 150 9.63 -25.62 6.64
N MET A 151 10.83 -25.25 6.18
CA MET A 151 11.04 -24.18 5.20
C MET A 151 10.95 -24.70 3.77
N PHE A 152 10.50 -23.87 2.81
CA PHE A 152 10.31 -24.33 1.42
C PHE A 152 11.61 -24.87 0.80
N GLY A 153 12.73 -24.14 0.94
CA GLY A 153 14.01 -24.55 0.38
C GLY A 153 14.58 -25.84 1.01
N GLU A 154 14.30 -26.07 2.28
CA GLU A 154 14.68 -27.30 2.99
C GLU A 154 13.90 -28.50 2.46
N VAL A 155 12.58 -28.36 2.29
CA VAL A 155 11.73 -29.40 1.71
C VAL A 155 12.10 -29.67 0.25
N ALA A 156 12.42 -28.63 -0.53
CA ALA A 156 12.87 -28.79 -1.90
C ALA A 156 14.18 -29.59 -2.00
N TYR A 157 15.10 -29.36 -1.06
CA TYR A 157 16.35 -30.12 -0.94
C TYR A 157 16.10 -31.56 -0.48
N GLU A 158 15.25 -31.77 0.53
CA GLU A 158 14.89 -33.09 1.05
C GLU A 158 14.21 -33.97 -0.03
N LEU A 159 13.34 -33.36 -0.85
CA LEU A 159 12.69 -34.04 -1.97
C LEU A 159 13.60 -34.25 -3.18
N GLY A 160 14.85 -33.77 -3.14
CA GLY A 160 15.83 -33.91 -4.22
C GLY A 160 15.50 -33.09 -5.48
N VAL A 161 14.57 -32.15 -5.39
CA VAL A 161 14.18 -31.26 -6.50
C VAL A 161 15.30 -30.26 -6.79
N VAL A 162 16.00 -29.82 -5.74
CA VAL A 162 17.15 -28.91 -5.86
C VAL A 162 18.32 -29.46 -5.06
N ASN A 163 19.53 -29.28 -5.58
CA ASN A 163 20.75 -29.59 -4.85
C ASN A 163 21.21 -28.40 -3.98
N ARG A 164 22.24 -28.63 -3.13
CA ARG A 164 22.74 -27.61 -2.21
C ARG A 164 23.22 -26.35 -2.92
N SER A 165 23.93 -26.50 -4.04
CA SER A 165 24.44 -25.37 -4.83
C SER A 165 23.32 -24.54 -5.45
N GLN A 166 22.28 -25.19 -5.96
CA GLN A 166 21.10 -24.53 -6.52
C GLN A 166 20.30 -23.79 -5.44
N LEU A 167 20.16 -24.39 -4.25
CA LEU A 167 19.50 -23.76 -3.11
C LEU A 167 20.27 -22.51 -2.64
N ASP A 168 21.58 -22.61 -2.49
CA ASP A 168 22.43 -21.48 -2.07
C ASP A 168 22.41 -20.34 -3.11
N ALA A 169 22.42 -20.68 -4.41
CA ALA A 169 22.31 -19.69 -5.49
C ALA A 169 20.97 -18.93 -5.43
N ALA A 170 19.84 -19.64 -5.28
CA ALA A 170 18.52 -19.02 -5.20
C ALA A 170 18.35 -18.15 -3.94
N LEU A 171 18.93 -18.56 -2.80
CA LEU A 171 18.93 -17.77 -1.57
C LEU A 171 19.77 -16.49 -1.69
N SER A 172 20.92 -16.58 -2.36
CA SER A 172 21.79 -15.43 -2.61
C SER A 172 21.10 -14.39 -3.51
N ASP A 173 20.47 -14.84 -4.60
CA ASP A 173 19.70 -13.99 -5.51
C ASP A 173 18.57 -13.25 -4.77
N GLN A 174 17.78 -13.98 -3.96
CA GLN A 174 16.69 -13.39 -3.19
C GLN A 174 17.18 -12.30 -2.22
N ARG A 175 18.31 -12.53 -1.56
CA ARG A 175 18.91 -11.58 -0.61
C ARG A 175 19.43 -10.33 -1.31
N ASN A 176 20.04 -10.48 -2.49
CA ASN A 176 20.57 -9.36 -3.27
C ASN A 176 19.44 -8.48 -3.82
N ASP A 177 18.39 -9.08 -4.38
CA ASP A 177 17.21 -8.36 -4.89
C ASP A 177 16.47 -7.62 -3.76
N PHE A 178 16.39 -8.21 -2.58
CA PHE A 178 15.84 -7.53 -1.40
C PHE A 178 16.69 -6.33 -1.01
N ASN A 179 18.02 -6.48 -0.95
CA ASN A 179 18.91 -5.40 -0.56
C ASN A 179 18.86 -4.23 -1.54
N GLN A 180 18.86 -4.48 -2.85
CA GLN A 180 18.80 -3.41 -3.87
C GLN A 180 17.48 -2.62 -3.87
N ARG A 181 16.37 -3.22 -3.42
CA ARG A 181 15.04 -2.58 -3.50
C ARG A 181 14.68 -1.76 -2.26
N PHE A 182 15.32 -2.00 -1.12
CA PHE A 182 14.88 -1.46 0.17
C PHE A 182 15.99 -0.72 0.95
N LEU A 183 17.22 -0.64 0.43
CA LEU A 183 18.34 0.08 1.05
C LEU A 183 18.87 1.28 0.24
N ASP A 184 18.14 1.73 -0.79
CA ASP A 184 18.39 3.01 -1.51
C ASP A 184 17.31 4.05 -1.19
#